data_AF-A0A443SBN3-F1
#
_entry.id   AF-A0A443SBN3-F1
#
_cell.length_a   1.000
_cell.length_b   1.000
_cell.length_c   1.000
_cell.angle_alpha   90.00
_cell.angle_beta   90.00
_cell.angle_gamma   90.00
#
_symmetry.space_group_name_H-M   'P 1'
#
loop_
_entity.id
_entity.type
_entity.pdbx_description
1 polymer ?
#
loop_
_entity_poly.entity_id
_entity_poly.type
_entity_poly.pdbx_seq_one_letter_code
_entity_poly.pdbx_strand_id
1 'polypeptide(L)'
;MPSAAVAAGALPTISAVVHVPSSNSSTPSNGNNSSNQNGSNSPGNVNSSNGSSSSSNMNSSNSNNNNNNSGQNNGLNNGYIENDLCGIKEVWSNNLEEEFRTIRKIVQKYPFVAMDTEFPGVVARPIGEFRSTSEYQYQLLQCNVNLLKIIQLGLTFLDENGKPPPGQYSTWQFNFKFNLTEDMYAQDSIDLLQNSGLQFKKHEELGVDPYDFAELLMSSGIVLSESVKWLSFHSGYDFGYLLKMLTDTNLPQEESDFFELLRIYFPAIYDVKYLMKSCKNLKGGLQEVAEQLELKRIGPQHQAGSDSLLTGAAFFKMREMFFEDNIDDAKYCGHLYGLGTSYFVNGNSALENNENSVTSTTPSNGNGNSSNGSQTAPPPAPSSS
;
A
#
# COMPACT_ATOMS: atom_id res chain seq x y z
N MET A 1 14.10 -2.48 12.77
CA MET A 1 12.81 -1.82 13.07
C MET A 1 11.95 -2.01 11.83
N PRO A 2 10.80 -2.71 11.92
CA PRO A 2 10.01 -3.08 10.73
C PRO A 2 9.30 -1.87 10.12
N SER A 3 8.99 -1.99 8.83
CA SER A 3 8.35 -0.95 8.02
C SER A 3 6.96 -0.57 8.53
N ALA A 4 6.50 0.66 8.26
CA ALA A 4 5.14 1.14 8.54
C ALA A 4 4.03 0.22 8.02
N ALA A 5 4.36 -0.66 7.07
CA ALA A 5 3.61 -1.88 6.78
C ALA A 5 3.67 -2.86 7.97
N VAL A 6 2.79 -2.65 8.96
CA VAL A 6 2.55 -3.56 10.07
C VAL A 6 2.40 -4.99 9.53
N ALA A 7 3.35 -5.82 9.92
CA ALA A 7 3.22 -7.26 9.88
C ALA A 7 1.96 -7.65 10.68
N ALA A 8 0.91 -8.10 9.99
CA ALA A 8 -0.18 -8.87 10.60
C ALA A 8 0.29 -10.28 11.02
N GLY A 9 1.49 -10.40 11.57
CA GLY A 9 2.11 -11.63 12.02
C GLY A 9 2.70 -11.42 13.42
N ALA A 10 1.97 -11.89 14.43
CA ALA A 10 2.24 -11.85 15.86
C ALA A 10 2.18 -10.44 16.51
N LEU A 11 0.99 -10.05 16.97
CA LEU A 11 0.83 -8.89 17.85
C LEU A 11 0.69 -9.36 19.31
N PRO A 12 1.56 -8.92 20.24
CA PRO A 12 1.21 -8.88 21.64
C PRO A 12 0.06 -7.87 21.83
N THR A 13 -0.80 -8.11 22.82
CA THR A 13 -1.87 -7.19 23.22
C THR A 13 -1.28 -5.82 23.58
N ILE A 14 -1.50 -4.81 22.73
CA ILE A 14 -1.13 -3.42 22.97
C ILE A 14 -2.41 -2.58 22.83
N SER A 15 -2.70 -1.76 23.86
CA SER A 15 -3.78 -0.77 23.84
C SER A 15 -3.45 0.32 22.81
N ALA A 16 -4.11 0.30 21.65
CA ALA A 16 -4.13 1.44 20.76
C ALA A 16 -5.08 2.51 21.33
N VAL A 17 -4.57 3.73 21.56
CA VAL A 17 -5.42 4.90 21.80
C VAL A 17 -6.01 5.31 20.46
N VAL A 18 -7.30 5.04 20.25
CA VAL A 18 -8.02 5.40 19.03
C VAL A 18 -8.50 6.84 19.15
N HIS A 19 -8.07 7.72 18.26
CA HIS A 19 -8.66 9.06 18.15
C HIS A 19 -9.93 8.97 17.29
N VAL A 20 -11.10 9.11 17.94
CA VAL A 20 -12.39 9.23 17.26
C VAL A 20 -12.85 10.67 17.42
N PRO A 21 -13.02 11.44 16.34
CA PRO A 21 -13.56 12.80 16.45
C PRO A 21 -14.99 12.76 16.98
N SER A 22 -15.27 13.58 18.00
CA SER A 22 -16.61 13.74 18.56
C SER A 22 -17.52 14.53 17.59
N SER A 23 -18.58 13.91 17.10
CA SER A 23 -19.63 14.59 16.33
C SER A 23 -20.47 15.50 17.24
N ASN A 24 -20.30 16.82 17.13
CA ASN A 24 -21.23 17.77 17.75
C ASN A 24 -22.49 17.88 16.89
N SER A 25 -23.58 17.26 17.34
CA SER A 25 -24.93 17.48 16.82
C SER A 25 -25.49 18.79 17.37
N SER A 26 -25.61 19.82 16.55
CA SER A 26 -26.35 21.05 16.87
C SER A 26 -27.71 21.04 16.18
N THR A 27 -28.77 20.77 16.95
CA THR A 27 -30.14 21.15 16.58
C THR A 27 -30.41 22.61 16.97
N PRO A 28 -31.15 23.39 16.18
CA PRO A 28 -31.33 24.82 16.42
C PRO A 28 -32.54 25.10 17.31
N SER A 29 -32.45 26.10 18.19
CA SER A 29 -33.61 26.68 18.87
C SER A 29 -33.55 28.22 18.86
N ASN A 30 -34.62 28.78 18.32
CA ASN A 30 -35.01 30.18 18.17
C ASN A 30 -35.23 30.90 19.52
N GLY A 31 -35.07 32.24 19.52
CA GLY A 31 -35.97 33.14 20.26
C GLY A 31 -35.37 34.17 21.24
N ASN A 32 -35.31 35.44 20.79
CA ASN A 32 -35.57 36.72 21.48
C ASN A 32 -35.48 36.80 23.03
N ASN A 33 -34.77 37.79 23.60
CA ASN A 33 -35.28 39.17 23.84
C ASN A 33 -34.34 40.00 24.78
N SER A 34 -34.05 41.24 24.34
CA SER A 34 -34.12 42.52 25.07
C SER A 34 -33.48 42.76 26.47
N SER A 35 -32.53 43.71 26.47
CA SER A 35 -32.38 44.90 27.35
C SER A 35 -32.27 44.78 28.90
N ASN A 36 -31.19 45.33 29.48
CA ASN A 36 -31.12 46.66 30.15
C ASN A 36 -30.18 46.72 31.40
N GLN A 37 -29.36 47.77 31.42
CA GLN A 37 -28.83 48.60 32.54
C GLN A 37 -27.99 48.05 33.73
N ASN A 38 -26.76 48.60 33.80
CA ASN A 38 -26.05 49.30 34.90
C ASN A 38 -26.40 49.03 36.38
N GLY A 39 -25.35 48.87 37.21
CA GLY A 39 -25.41 49.23 38.63
C GLY A 39 -24.34 48.59 39.52
N SER A 40 -23.28 49.34 39.80
CA SER A 40 -22.16 49.06 40.72
C SER A 40 -22.53 48.93 42.20
N ASN A 41 -21.94 47.97 42.93
CA ASN A 41 -21.20 48.19 44.20
C ASN A 41 -20.55 46.90 44.76
N SER A 42 -19.29 47.06 45.17
CA SER A 42 -18.43 46.12 45.92
C SER A 42 -18.64 46.33 47.46
N PRO A 43 -17.91 45.69 48.40
CA PRO A 43 -16.85 44.66 48.29
C PRO A 43 -16.93 43.49 49.31
N GLY A 44 -16.04 42.49 49.16
CA GLY A 44 -15.74 41.53 50.22
C GLY A 44 -14.64 40.51 49.90
N ASN A 45 -13.44 40.75 50.45
CA ASN A 45 -12.33 39.83 50.75
C ASN A 45 -11.53 39.14 49.62
N VAL A 46 -10.31 39.64 49.41
CA VAL A 46 -9.15 38.85 48.94
C VAL A 46 -8.03 39.03 49.97
N ASN A 47 -7.50 37.90 50.45
CA ASN A 47 -6.41 37.82 51.40
C ASN A 47 -5.07 37.83 50.66
N SER A 48 -4.10 38.58 51.17
CA SER A 48 -2.78 38.80 50.58
C SER A 48 -1.67 38.19 51.43
N SER A 49 -0.65 37.70 50.72
CA SER A 49 0.79 37.91 50.96
C SER A 49 1.55 37.19 52.09
N ASN A 50 2.45 36.30 51.63
CA ASN A 50 3.93 36.34 51.69
C ASN A 50 4.75 36.40 53.00
N GLY A 51 5.86 35.63 52.95
CA GLY A 51 7.15 35.83 53.61
C GLY A 51 7.86 34.48 53.82
N SER A 52 9.16 34.24 53.60
CA SER A 52 10.33 35.10 53.42
C SER A 52 11.56 34.22 53.03
N SER A 53 12.47 34.68 52.13
CA SER A 53 13.90 35.05 52.40
C SER A 53 14.93 33.88 52.52
N SER A 54 16.22 33.88 52.11
CA SER A 54 17.20 34.92 51.70
C SER A 54 18.50 34.27 51.11
N SER A 55 19.16 34.96 50.16
CA SER A 55 20.61 35.28 49.96
C SER A 55 21.74 34.22 50.15
N SER A 56 22.86 34.16 49.39
CA SER A 56 23.83 35.24 49.05
C SER A 56 25.01 34.79 48.12
N ASN A 57 25.53 35.74 47.31
CA ASN A 57 26.95 36.06 46.91
C ASN A 57 27.82 35.08 46.07
N MET A 58 28.77 35.48 45.19
CA MET A 58 29.47 36.76 44.87
C MET A 58 30.32 36.68 43.55
N ASN A 59 30.46 37.80 42.81
CA ASN A 59 31.66 38.40 42.13
C ASN A 59 32.56 37.60 41.11
N SER A 60 33.22 38.13 40.06
CA SER A 60 33.62 39.49 39.61
C SER A 60 34.13 39.55 38.13
N SER A 61 33.89 40.69 37.47
CA SER A 61 34.78 41.57 36.63
C SER A 61 35.62 41.14 35.40
N ASN A 62 35.25 41.72 34.24
CA ASN A 62 35.98 42.70 33.36
C ASN A 62 37.28 42.32 32.59
N SER A 63 37.25 42.37 31.24
CA SER A 63 38.10 43.25 30.37
C SER A 63 38.15 42.88 28.87
N ASN A 64 38.25 43.92 28.04
CA ASN A 64 38.41 43.98 26.57
C ASN A 64 39.54 43.12 25.97
N ASN A 65 39.34 42.64 24.73
CA ASN A 65 40.31 42.85 23.65
C ASN A 65 39.73 42.60 22.24
N ASN A 66 40.01 43.54 21.33
CA ASN A 66 39.83 43.43 19.89
C ASN A 66 40.77 42.36 19.31
N ASN A 67 40.31 41.58 18.33
CA ASN A 67 40.97 41.48 17.01
C ASN A 67 40.19 40.62 16.02
N ASN A 68 40.22 41.09 14.77
CA ASN A 68 39.68 40.49 13.55
C ASN A 68 40.09 39.03 13.36
N ASN A 69 39.15 38.18 12.96
CA ASN A 69 39.42 37.23 11.89
C ASN A 69 38.14 36.79 11.18
N SER A 70 38.15 37.01 9.87
CA SER A 70 37.24 36.44 8.89
C SER A 70 37.19 34.92 9.01
N GLY A 71 36.00 34.37 9.25
CA GLY A 71 35.72 32.94 9.16
C GLY A 71 34.27 32.75 8.79
N GLN A 72 34.03 32.27 7.57
CA GLN A 72 32.72 31.88 7.08
C GLN A 72 32.06 30.92 8.06
N ASN A 73 30.87 31.29 8.54
CA ASN A 73 29.98 30.39 9.26
C ASN A 73 29.55 29.25 8.32
N ASN A 74 30.19 28.10 8.44
CA ASN A 74 29.63 26.83 7.97
C ASN A 74 28.45 26.48 8.89
N GLY A 75 27.25 26.89 8.48
CA GLY A 75 26.02 26.31 8.97
C GLY A 75 25.97 24.83 8.60
N LEU A 76 25.89 23.98 9.62
CA LEU A 76 25.62 22.55 9.48
C LEU A 76 24.22 22.36 8.89
N ASN A 77 24.14 22.21 7.57
CA ASN A 77 22.93 21.77 6.89
C ASN A 77 22.70 20.29 7.25
N ASN A 78 21.67 20.01 8.04
CA ASN A 78 21.06 18.69 8.11
C ASN A 78 20.50 18.39 6.70
N GLY A 79 21.23 17.60 5.92
CA GLY A 79 20.94 17.32 4.52
C GLY A 79 19.70 16.45 4.35
N TYR A 80 18.52 17.07 4.32
CA TYR A 80 17.35 16.46 3.68
C TYR A 80 17.65 16.42 2.17
N ILE A 81 17.80 15.23 1.61
CA ILE A 81 17.87 15.08 0.16
C ILE A 81 16.46 15.35 -0.37
N GLU A 82 16.29 16.42 -1.13
CA GLU A 82 15.00 16.75 -1.75
C GLU A 82 14.60 15.65 -2.75
N ASN A 83 13.32 15.22 -2.71
CA ASN A 83 12.78 14.16 -3.56
C ASN A 83 13.01 14.42 -5.06
N ASP A 84 13.03 15.68 -5.49
CA ASP A 84 13.32 16.09 -6.86
C ASP A 84 14.73 15.68 -7.33
N LEU A 85 15.71 15.63 -6.42
CA LEU A 85 17.08 15.17 -6.72
C LEU A 85 17.17 13.63 -6.77
N CYS A 86 16.19 12.96 -6.20
CA CYS A 86 16.06 11.50 -6.16
C CYS A 86 15.25 10.93 -7.35
N GLY A 87 14.77 11.80 -8.26
CA GLY A 87 13.89 11.40 -9.36
C GLY A 87 12.48 11.00 -8.91
N ILE A 88 12.05 11.48 -7.73
CA ILE A 88 10.72 11.30 -7.16
C ILE A 88 9.96 12.63 -7.29
N LYS A 89 8.86 12.61 -8.04
CA LYS A 89 8.00 13.77 -8.26
C LYS A 89 6.91 13.83 -7.21
N GLU A 90 6.89 14.90 -6.42
CA GLU A 90 5.78 15.19 -5.51
C GLU A 90 4.53 15.64 -6.31
N VAL A 91 3.41 14.96 -6.07
CA VAL A 91 2.12 15.29 -6.67
C VAL A 91 1.14 15.70 -5.59
N TRP A 92 0.59 16.89 -5.77
CA TRP A 92 -0.41 17.56 -4.94
C TRP A 92 -1.59 17.96 -5.85
N SER A 93 -2.67 18.51 -5.28
CA SER A 93 -3.86 18.88 -6.05
C SER A 93 -3.58 19.83 -7.22
N ASN A 94 -2.62 20.74 -7.06
CA ASN A 94 -2.32 21.78 -8.05
C ASN A 94 -1.53 21.31 -9.28
N ASN A 95 -0.87 20.14 -9.22
CA ASN A 95 -0.12 19.59 -10.37
C ASN A 95 -0.60 18.19 -10.81
N LEU A 96 -1.64 17.65 -10.19
CA LEU A 96 -2.17 16.31 -10.47
C LEU A 96 -2.40 16.06 -11.98
N GLU A 97 -3.14 16.94 -12.65
CA GLU A 97 -3.41 16.77 -14.08
C GLU A 97 -2.16 16.84 -14.96
N GLU A 98 -1.22 17.73 -14.62
CA GLU A 98 0.03 17.89 -15.36
C GLU A 98 0.84 16.60 -15.33
N GLU A 99 0.98 16.02 -14.15
CA GLU A 99 1.73 14.78 -13.97
C GLU A 99 1.03 13.59 -14.63
N PHE A 100 -0.30 13.50 -14.58
CA PHE A 100 -1.03 12.46 -15.31
C PHE A 100 -0.85 12.57 -16.84
N ARG A 101 -0.72 13.78 -17.41
CA ARG A 101 -0.38 13.93 -18.85
C ARG A 101 0.98 13.35 -19.19
N THR A 102 1.94 13.42 -18.26
CA THR A 102 3.27 12.82 -18.41
C THR A 102 3.20 11.31 -18.24
N ILE A 103 2.58 10.83 -17.16
CA ILE A 103 2.45 9.41 -16.85
C ILE A 103 1.76 8.63 -17.98
N ARG A 104 0.69 9.17 -18.56
CA ARG A 104 -0.02 8.57 -19.71
C ARG A 104 0.89 8.27 -20.91
N LYS A 105 1.96 9.04 -21.09
CA LYS A 105 2.95 8.83 -22.15
C LYS A 105 4.02 7.81 -21.74
N ILE A 106 4.37 7.79 -20.46
CA ILE A 106 5.40 6.91 -19.89
C ILE A 106 4.92 5.47 -19.85
N VAL A 107 3.71 5.21 -19.33
CA VAL A 107 3.20 3.83 -19.15
C VAL A 107 3.16 3.03 -20.45
N GLN A 108 3.02 3.68 -21.61
CA GLN A 108 3.06 3.05 -22.94
C GLN A 108 4.40 2.39 -23.28
N LYS A 109 5.52 2.85 -22.69
CA LYS A 109 6.87 2.34 -22.93
C LYS A 109 7.51 1.72 -21.69
N TYR A 110 7.00 2.05 -20.51
CA TYR A 110 7.47 1.61 -19.20
C TYR A 110 6.31 0.95 -18.45
N PRO A 111 5.87 -0.26 -18.87
CA PRO A 111 4.64 -0.87 -18.41
C PRO A 111 4.76 -1.59 -17.06
N PHE A 112 5.96 -1.67 -16.46
CA PHE A 112 6.13 -2.20 -15.12
C PHE A 112 5.90 -1.08 -14.12
N VAL A 113 4.84 -1.19 -13.33
CA VAL A 113 4.44 -0.18 -12.36
C VAL A 113 4.67 -0.73 -10.97
N ALA A 114 5.77 -0.33 -10.34
CA ALA A 114 6.01 -0.64 -8.93
C ALA A 114 5.25 0.33 -8.03
N MET A 115 4.67 -0.18 -6.96
CA MET A 115 3.73 0.56 -6.13
C MET A 115 3.88 0.24 -4.66
N ASP A 116 3.60 1.24 -3.82
CA ASP A 116 3.47 1.15 -2.37
C ASP A 116 2.50 2.23 -1.88
N THR A 117 1.87 2.06 -0.71
CA THR A 117 0.99 3.06 -0.11
C THR A 117 1.32 3.34 1.34
N GLU A 118 1.02 4.57 1.79
CA GLU A 118 1.06 4.92 3.22
C GLU A 118 -0.35 5.28 3.68
N PHE A 119 -0.74 4.75 4.83
CA PHE A 119 -2.07 4.88 5.41
C PHE A 119 -2.01 4.82 6.94
N PRO A 120 -3.07 5.22 7.68
CA PRO A 120 -2.98 5.46 9.12
C PRO A 120 -3.11 4.18 9.97
N GLY A 121 -2.54 3.07 9.49
CA GLY A 121 -2.46 1.80 10.19
C GLY A 121 -3.78 1.03 10.27
N VAL A 122 -3.99 0.38 11.40
CA VAL A 122 -5.11 -0.53 11.68
C VAL A 122 -5.74 -0.11 13.01
N VAL A 123 -7.03 0.22 13.01
CA VAL A 123 -7.76 0.72 14.18
C VAL A 123 -8.87 -0.22 14.65
N ALA A 124 -9.29 -1.15 13.80
CA ALA A 124 -10.39 -2.06 14.07
C ALA A 124 -9.99 -3.53 13.88
N ARG A 125 -10.67 -4.41 14.61
CA ARG A 125 -10.66 -5.86 14.37
C ARG A 125 -12.08 -6.31 14.08
N PRO A 126 -12.30 -7.16 13.06
CA PRO A 126 -13.62 -7.67 12.75
C PRO A 126 -14.07 -8.59 13.89
N ILE A 127 -15.35 -8.49 14.27
CA ILE A 127 -15.98 -9.32 15.30
C ILE A 127 -16.80 -10.40 14.60
N GLY A 128 -16.61 -11.66 14.99
CA GLY A 128 -17.36 -12.78 14.44
C GLY A 128 -16.59 -14.09 14.48
N GLU A 129 -17.21 -15.13 13.95
CA GLU A 129 -16.54 -16.41 13.66
C GLU A 129 -16.06 -16.41 12.21
N PHE A 130 -14.84 -16.88 11.99
CA PHE A 130 -14.21 -16.96 10.67
C PHE A 130 -13.86 -18.42 10.38
N ARG A 131 -14.13 -18.87 9.16
CA ARG A 131 -13.91 -20.25 8.71
C ARG A 131 -12.43 -20.56 8.56
N SER A 132 -11.59 -19.54 8.35
CA SER A 132 -10.14 -19.70 8.19
C SER A 132 -9.36 -18.45 8.59
N THR A 133 -8.03 -18.62 8.75
CA THR A 133 -7.11 -17.50 8.94
C THR A 133 -7.06 -16.56 7.72
N SER A 134 -7.20 -17.10 6.49
CA SER A 134 -7.26 -16.28 5.26
C SER A 134 -8.47 -15.36 5.28
N GLU A 135 -9.64 -15.90 5.62
CA GLU A 135 -10.88 -15.12 5.75
C GLU A 135 -10.76 -14.06 6.83
N TYR A 136 -10.22 -14.41 8.01
CA TYR A 136 -9.96 -13.41 9.05
C TYR A 136 -9.04 -12.28 8.56
N GLN A 137 -7.97 -12.62 7.83
CA GLN A 137 -7.04 -11.63 7.30
C GLN A 137 -7.71 -10.72 6.26
N TYR A 138 -8.53 -11.27 5.37
CA TYR A 138 -9.31 -10.48 4.43
C TYR A 138 -10.31 -9.56 5.14
N GLN A 139 -11.07 -10.07 6.11
CA GLN A 139 -12.05 -9.27 6.86
C GLN A 139 -11.36 -8.17 7.70
N LEU A 140 -10.16 -8.43 8.20
CA LEU A 140 -9.34 -7.43 8.90
C LEU A 140 -8.90 -6.31 7.95
N LEU A 141 -8.45 -6.66 6.75
CA LEU A 141 -8.13 -5.69 5.70
C LEU A 141 -9.37 -4.89 5.30
N GLN A 142 -10.46 -5.58 4.94
CA GLN A 142 -11.68 -4.98 4.44
C GLN A 142 -12.22 -3.93 5.42
N CYS A 143 -12.33 -4.26 6.71
CA CYS A 143 -12.90 -3.34 7.68
C CYS A 143 -12.03 -2.08 7.87
N ASN A 144 -10.69 -2.22 7.90
CA ASN A 144 -9.81 -1.07 8.08
C ASN A 144 -9.70 -0.22 6.81
N VAL A 145 -9.59 -0.81 5.63
CA VAL A 145 -9.56 -0.07 4.36
C VAL A 145 -10.87 0.70 4.16
N ASN A 146 -12.02 0.14 4.50
CA ASN A 146 -13.29 0.85 4.41
C ASN A 146 -13.38 2.04 5.38
N LEU A 147 -12.87 1.89 6.61
CA LEU A 147 -12.92 2.93 7.65
C LEU A 147 -11.90 4.05 7.47
N LEU A 148 -10.71 3.74 6.97
CA LEU A 148 -9.57 4.65 6.95
C LEU A 148 -9.37 5.29 5.56
N LYS A 149 -8.66 6.41 5.54
CA LYS A 149 -8.26 7.11 4.30
C LYS A 149 -6.79 6.84 4.00
N ILE A 150 -6.46 6.69 2.72
CA ILE A 150 -5.08 6.65 2.23
C ILE A 150 -4.40 8.01 2.44
N ILE A 151 -3.08 8.03 2.65
CA ILE A 151 -2.29 9.25 2.86
C ILE A 151 -1.33 9.49 1.68
N GLN A 152 -0.62 8.45 1.23
CA GLN A 152 0.24 8.51 0.04
C GLN A 152 0.10 7.27 -0.85
N LEU A 153 0.39 7.47 -2.14
CA LEU A 153 0.63 6.40 -3.12
C LEU A 153 1.91 6.72 -3.88
N GLY A 154 2.80 5.75 -4.01
CA GLY A 154 3.98 5.83 -4.86
C GLY A 154 3.79 4.97 -6.10
N LEU A 155 4.10 5.52 -7.27
CA LEU A 155 4.15 4.77 -8.53
C LEU A 155 5.50 4.99 -9.21
N THR A 156 6.26 3.92 -9.41
CA THR A 156 7.52 3.91 -10.16
C THR A 156 7.33 3.16 -11.47
N PHE A 157 7.78 3.76 -12.58
CA PHE A 157 7.62 3.20 -13.92
C PHE A 157 8.94 2.66 -14.46
N LEU A 158 8.91 1.42 -14.96
CA LEU A 158 10.09 0.67 -15.42
C LEU A 158 9.77 -0.06 -16.74
N ASP A 159 10.79 -0.30 -17.55
CA ASP A 159 10.68 -1.16 -18.73
C ASP A 159 10.86 -2.65 -18.36
N GLU A 160 10.78 -3.54 -19.35
CA GLU A 160 10.95 -5.00 -19.18
C GLU A 160 12.33 -5.40 -18.65
N ASN A 161 13.33 -4.51 -18.70
CA ASN A 161 14.67 -4.73 -18.16
C ASN A 161 14.90 -4.02 -16.82
N GLY A 162 13.86 -3.44 -16.22
CA GLY A 162 13.95 -2.70 -14.97
C GLY A 162 14.61 -1.33 -15.11
N LYS A 163 14.64 -0.76 -16.32
CA LYS A 163 15.20 0.57 -16.55
C LYS A 163 14.12 1.64 -16.44
N PRO A 164 14.40 2.78 -15.78
CA PRO A 164 13.45 3.89 -15.67
C PRO A 164 13.31 4.67 -16.99
N PRO A 165 12.25 5.48 -17.12
CA PRO A 165 12.12 6.43 -18.24
C PRO A 165 13.27 7.43 -18.30
N PRO A 166 13.68 7.87 -19.51
CA PRO A 166 14.64 8.96 -19.65
C PRO A 166 14.01 10.26 -19.13
N GLY A 167 14.80 11.03 -18.39
CA GLY A 167 14.36 12.30 -17.83
C GLY A 167 14.71 12.40 -16.35
N GLN A 168 14.13 13.40 -15.70
CA GLN A 168 14.39 13.66 -14.29
C GLN A 168 13.62 12.69 -13.38
N TYR A 169 12.40 12.31 -13.75
CA TYR A 169 11.48 11.59 -12.88
C TYR A 169 11.16 10.19 -13.40
N SER A 170 11.21 9.22 -12.49
CA SER A 170 10.78 7.84 -12.72
C SER A 170 9.70 7.38 -11.74
N THR A 171 9.51 8.15 -10.67
CA THR A 171 8.59 7.87 -9.57
C THR A 171 7.70 9.07 -9.31
N TRP A 172 6.42 8.84 -9.07
CA TRP A 172 5.45 9.85 -8.64
C TRP A 172 4.93 9.49 -7.25
N GLN A 173 5.01 10.44 -6.33
CA GLN A 173 4.47 10.35 -4.98
C GLN A 173 3.23 11.22 -4.89
N PHE A 174 2.06 10.58 -4.92
CA PHE A 174 0.77 11.23 -4.76
C PHE A 174 0.48 11.43 -3.28
N ASN A 175 0.25 12.68 -2.89
CA ASN A 175 -0.06 13.06 -1.53
C ASN A 175 -1.55 13.36 -1.41
N PHE A 176 -2.31 12.50 -0.76
CA PHE A 176 -3.76 12.62 -0.67
C PHE A 176 -4.20 13.54 0.47
N LYS A 177 -5.41 14.08 0.33
CA LYS A 177 -6.03 14.92 1.36
C LYS A 177 -6.30 14.11 2.62
N PHE A 178 -5.75 14.57 3.74
CA PHE A 178 -5.88 13.92 5.04
C PHE A 178 -5.90 14.97 6.16
N ASN A 179 -6.80 14.81 7.13
CA ASN A 179 -7.00 15.76 8.22
C ASN A 179 -6.96 15.05 9.59
N LEU A 180 -5.93 15.30 10.39
CA LEU A 180 -5.74 14.71 11.73
C LEU A 180 -6.84 15.09 12.74
N THR A 181 -7.68 16.08 12.44
CA THR A 181 -8.82 16.46 13.29
C THR A 181 -10.08 15.69 12.94
N GLU A 182 -10.26 15.31 11.67
CA GLU A 182 -11.51 14.73 11.15
C GLU A 182 -11.39 13.23 10.87
N ASP A 183 -10.21 12.77 10.47
CA ASP A 183 -9.99 11.42 10.00
C ASP A 183 -9.54 10.49 11.13
N MET A 184 -9.97 9.23 11.07
CA MET A 184 -9.52 8.19 12.02
C MET A 184 -8.11 7.73 11.70
N TYR A 185 -7.34 7.41 12.75
CA TYR A 185 -5.99 6.88 12.62
C TYR A 185 -5.53 6.11 13.87
N ALA A 186 -4.51 5.27 13.68
CA ALA A 186 -3.70 4.75 14.77
C ALA A 186 -2.56 5.75 15.09
N GLN A 187 -2.41 6.11 16.38
CA GLN A 187 -1.42 7.11 16.81
C GLN A 187 0.00 6.73 16.40
N ASP A 188 0.42 5.48 16.65
CA ASP A 188 1.76 4.99 16.33
C ASP A 188 2.09 5.12 14.82
N SER A 189 1.09 4.95 13.96
CA SER A 189 1.25 5.12 12.51
C SER A 189 1.45 6.58 12.13
N ILE A 190 0.69 7.51 12.72
CA ILE A 190 0.88 8.95 12.47
C ILE A 190 2.26 9.42 12.96
N ASP A 191 2.66 8.99 14.15
CA ASP A 191 3.97 9.34 14.72
C ASP A 191 5.11 8.84 13.83
N LEU A 192 5.01 7.59 13.36
CA LEU A 192 5.98 7.01 12.43
C LEU A 192 6.05 7.81 11.12
N LEU A 193 4.90 8.10 10.51
CA LEU A 193 4.82 8.85 9.25
C LEU A 193 5.33 10.29 9.39
N GLN A 194 5.04 10.97 10.49
CA GLN A 194 5.61 12.28 10.81
C GLN A 194 7.13 12.21 10.92
N ASN A 195 7.66 11.20 11.63
CA ASN A 195 9.10 11.00 11.77
C ASN A 195 9.78 10.65 10.45
N SER A 196 9.04 10.04 9.51
CA SER A 196 9.47 9.79 8.14
C SER A 196 9.33 10.99 7.21
N GLY A 197 8.83 12.12 7.70
CA GLY A 197 8.82 13.41 7.01
C GLY A 197 7.50 13.80 6.37
N LEU A 198 6.39 13.10 6.64
CA LEU A 198 5.08 13.51 6.13
C LEU A 198 4.61 14.81 6.78
N GLN A 199 4.22 15.76 5.93
CA GLN A 199 3.76 17.09 6.31
C GLN A 199 2.23 17.11 6.37
N PHE A 200 1.62 16.59 7.42
CA PHE A 200 0.15 16.45 7.51
C PHE A 200 -0.62 17.76 7.30
N LYS A 201 -0.07 18.91 7.69
CA LYS A 201 -0.72 20.20 7.42
C LYS A 201 -0.82 20.48 5.90
N LYS A 202 0.19 20.07 5.15
CA LYS A 202 0.22 20.18 3.69
C LYS A 202 -0.75 19.18 3.04
N HIS A 203 -0.90 17.98 3.59
CA HIS A 203 -1.94 17.04 3.16
C HIS A 203 -3.35 17.61 3.35
N GLU A 204 -3.62 18.26 4.49
CA GLU A 204 -4.91 18.89 4.76
C GLU A 204 -5.25 20.00 3.74
N GLU A 205 -4.27 20.85 3.42
CA GLU A 205 -4.46 22.05 2.60
C GLU A 205 -4.34 21.81 1.09
N LEU A 206 -3.39 20.97 0.67
CA LEU A 206 -2.98 20.78 -0.73
C LEU A 206 -3.09 19.34 -1.21
N GLY A 207 -3.55 18.42 -0.36
CA GLY A 207 -3.67 17.01 -0.72
C GLY A 207 -4.64 16.80 -1.89
N VAL A 208 -4.32 15.80 -2.70
CA VAL A 208 -5.14 15.34 -3.82
C VAL A 208 -6.45 14.76 -3.28
N ASP A 209 -7.57 15.14 -3.90
CA ASP A 209 -8.83 14.44 -3.67
C ASP A 209 -8.74 13.02 -4.29
N PRO A 210 -8.98 11.95 -3.51
CA PRO A 210 -8.94 10.59 -4.04
C PRO A 210 -9.83 10.36 -5.26
N TYR A 211 -10.96 11.06 -5.39
CA TYR A 211 -11.87 10.91 -6.52
C TYR A 211 -11.32 11.54 -7.81
N ASP A 212 -10.72 12.73 -7.71
CA ASP A 212 -10.04 13.38 -8.84
C ASP A 212 -8.89 12.49 -9.35
N PHE A 213 -8.14 11.87 -8.43
CA PHE A 213 -7.12 10.89 -8.78
C PHE A 213 -7.71 9.66 -9.47
N ALA A 214 -8.79 9.08 -8.92
CA ALA A 214 -9.44 7.89 -9.47
C ALA A 214 -9.91 8.11 -10.90
N GLU A 215 -10.53 9.25 -11.19
CA GLU A 215 -10.99 9.62 -12.53
C GLU A 215 -9.82 9.66 -13.53
N LEU A 216 -8.72 10.29 -13.15
CA LEU A 216 -7.53 10.40 -13.99
C LEU A 216 -6.85 9.04 -14.19
N LEU A 217 -6.79 8.21 -13.14
CA LEU A 217 -6.22 6.87 -13.17
C LEU A 217 -7.04 5.94 -14.07
N MET A 218 -8.37 5.97 -13.97
CA MET A 218 -9.29 5.13 -14.75
C MET A 218 -9.05 5.26 -16.27
N SER A 219 -8.77 6.48 -16.73
CA SER A 219 -8.54 6.80 -18.15
C SER A 219 -7.07 6.91 -18.55
N SER A 220 -6.14 6.48 -17.66
CA SER A 220 -4.70 6.66 -17.88
C SER A 220 -4.04 5.57 -18.72
N GLY A 221 -4.66 4.38 -18.81
CA GLY A 221 -4.05 3.16 -19.35
C GLY A 221 -3.19 2.37 -18.35
N ILE A 222 -3.13 2.80 -17.09
CA ILE A 222 -2.39 2.12 -16.00
C ILE A 222 -3.20 0.97 -15.38
N VAL A 223 -4.51 1.15 -15.25
CA VAL A 223 -5.47 0.12 -14.78
C VAL A 223 -6.30 -0.40 -15.95
N LEU A 224 -6.98 -1.54 -15.76
CA LEU A 224 -7.82 -2.18 -16.79
C LEU A 224 -7.04 -2.53 -18.07
N SER A 225 -5.72 -2.69 -17.97
CA SER A 225 -4.79 -2.84 -19.09
C SER A 225 -3.96 -4.11 -18.92
N GLU A 226 -4.10 -5.06 -19.84
CA GLU A 226 -3.33 -6.31 -19.86
C GLU A 226 -1.83 -6.08 -20.12
N SER A 227 -1.48 -4.92 -20.69
CA SER A 227 -0.09 -4.58 -20.98
C SER A 227 0.72 -4.17 -19.75
N VAL A 228 0.04 -3.77 -18.66
CA VAL A 228 0.68 -3.27 -17.44
C VAL A 228 0.92 -4.40 -16.46
N LYS A 229 2.14 -4.45 -15.90
CA LYS A 229 2.53 -5.40 -14.87
C LYS A 229 2.80 -4.66 -13.56
N TRP A 230 1.98 -4.92 -12.55
CA TRP A 230 2.09 -4.30 -11.24
C TRP A 230 3.09 -5.04 -10.37
N LEU A 231 4.01 -4.30 -9.76
CA LEU A 231 5.01 -4.81 -8.82
C LEU A 231 4.71 -4.23 -7.45
N SER A 232 4.66 -5.09 -6.43
CA SER A 232 4.28 -4.66 -5.08
C SER A 232 5.01 -5.46 -4.01
N PHE A 233 4.85 -5.10 -2.74
CA PHE A 233 5.43 -5.84 -1.63
C PHE A 233 4.45 -5.96 -0.47
N HIS A 234 3.98 -7.18 -0.16
CA HIS A 234 3.05 -7.44 0.94
C HIS A 234 1.75 -6.62 0.81
N SER A 235 1.15 -6.65 -0.38
CA SER A 235 0.36 -5.53 -0.86
C SER A 235 -1.16 -5.69 -0.77
N GLY A 236 -1.63 -6.47 0.20
CA GLY A 236 -3.06 -6.66 0.42
C GLY A 236 -3.78 -5.31 0.63
N TYR A 237 -3.30 -4.54 1.60
CA TYR A 237 -3.88 -3.23 1.94
C TYR A 237 -3.73 -2.23 0.78
N ASP A 238 -2.58 -2.21 0.12
CA ASP A 238 -2.32 -1.28 -0.99
C ASP A 238 -3.35 -1.42 -2.12
N PHE A 239 -3.57 -2.65 -2.58
CA PHE A 239 -4.58 -2.94 -3.58
C PHE A 239 -6.01 -2.76 -3.03
N GLY A 240 -6.23 -3.01 -1.75
CA GLY A 240 -7.49 -2.67 -1.09
C GLY A 240 -7.82 -1.18 -1.22
N TYR A 241 -6.88 -0.29 -0.92
CA TYR A 241 -7.08 1.15 -1.04
C TYR A 241 -7.30 1.59 -2.49
N LEU A 242 -6.48 1.09 -3.43
CA LEU A 242 -6.67 1.42 -4.84
C LEU A 242 -8.01 0.93 -5.37
N LEU A 243 -8.42 -0.29 -5.01
CA LEU A 243 -9.70 -0.84 -5.48
C LEU A 243 -10.88 -0.07 -4.90
N LYS A 244 -10.88 0.22 -3.59
CA LYS A 244 -11.89 1.08 -2.94
C LYS A 244 -12.02 2.43 -3.65
N MET A 245 -10.88 3.04 -3.97
CA MET A 245 -10.83 4.35 -4.61
C MET A 245 -11.36 4.30 -6.06
N LEU A 246 -11.01 3.27 -6.82
CA LEU A 246 -11.41 3.10 -8.21
C LEU A 246 -12.88 2.68 -8.39
N THR A 247 -13.45 2.00 -7.40
CA THR A 247 -14.85 1.56 -7.44
C THR A 247 -15.80 2.53 -6.77
N ASP A 248 -15.28 3.45 -5.95
CA ASP A 248 -16.08 4.35 -5.09
C ASP A 248 -17.11 3.58 -4.25
N THR A 249 -16.70 2.41 -3.75
CA THR A 249 -17.53 1.56 -2.89
C THR A 249 -16.68 0.92 -1.81
N ASN A 250 -17.33 0.50 -0.73
CA ASN A 250 -16.70 -0.43 0.21
C ASN A 250 -16.21 -1.69 -0.53
N LEU A 251 -15.11 -2.27 -0.04
CA LEU A 251 -14.57 -3.51 -0.57
C LEU A 251 -15.60 -4.65 -0.48
N PRO A 252 -15.57 -5.63 -1.42
CA PRO A 252 -16.52 -6.74 -1.45
C PRO A 252 -16.59 -7.52 -0.13
N GLN A 253 -17.75 -8.10 0.18
CA GLN A 253 -17.94 -8.83 1.45
C GLN A 253 -17.11 -10.11 1.51
N GLU A 254 -17.05 -10.85 0.41
CA GLU A 254 -16.31 -12.11 0.30
C GLU A 254 -14.93 -11.89 -0.36
N GLU A 255 -13.93 -12.67 0.07
CA GLU A 255 -12.56 -12.61 -0.46
C GLU A 255 -12.52 -12.97 -1.95
N SER A 256 -13.36 -13.90 -2.41
CA SER A 256 -13.45 -14.30 -3.82
C SER A 256 -13.82 -13.13 -4.72
N ASP A 257 -14.84 -12.37 -4.31
CA ASP A 257 -15.39 -11.26 -5.08
C ASP A 257 -14.38 -10.10 -5.16
N PHE A 258 -13.59 -9.91 -4.09
CA PHE A 258 -12.44 -9.01 -4.11
C PHE A 258 -11.42 -9.41 -5.15
N PHE A 259 -11.02 -10.69 -5.22
CA PHE A 259 -10.03 -11.12 -6.21
C PHE A 259 -10.58 -11.12 -7.64
N GLU A 260 -11.86 -11.42 -7.86
CA GLU A 260 -12.51 -11.29 -9.16
C GLU A 260 -12.44 -9.85 -9.66
N LEU A 261 -12.81 -8.89 -8.80
CA LEU A 261 -12.77 -7.48 -9.14
C LEU A 261 -11.33 -6.97 -9.29
N LEU A 262 -10.43 -7.39 -8.41
CA LEU A 262 -9.01 -7.04 -8.46
C LEU A 262 -8.38 -7.43 -9.81
N ARG A 263 -8.66 -8.64 -10.31
CA ARG A 263 -8.14 -9.13 -11.59
C ARG A 263 -8.62 -8.29 -12.79
N ILE A 264 -9.80 -7.70 -12.71
CA ILE A 264 -10.31 -6.81 -13.77
C ILE A 264 -9.46 -5.54 -13.82
N TYR A 265 -9.27 -4.89 -12.67
CA TYR A 265 -8.52 -3.62 -12.59
C TYR A 265 -7.01 -3.78 -12.74
N PHE A 266 -6.47 -4.91 -12.26
CA PHE A 266 -5.04 -5.18 -12.19
C PHE A 266 -4.76 -6.60 -12.72
N PRO A 267 -4.76 -6.81 -14.05
CA PRO A 267 -4.68 -8.16 -14.62
C PRO A 267 -3.39 -8.92 -14.29
N ALA A 268 -2.26 -8.20 -14.15
CA ALA A 268 -0.97 -8.78 -13.81
C ALA A 268 -0.37 -8.12 -12.56
N ILE A 269 -0.31 -8.86 -11.45
CA ILE A 269 0.29 -8.43 -10.18
C ILE A 269 1.39 -9.43 -9.78
N TYR A 270 2.54 -8.90 -9.37
CA TYR A 270 3.63 -9.64 -8.75
C TYR A 270 3.96 -9.07 -7.38
N ASP A 271 3.48 -9.73 -6.33
CA ASP A 271 3.84 -9.40 -4.95
C ASP A 271 5.21 -10.00 -4.62
N VAL A 272 6.24 -9.15 -4.54
CA VAL A 272 7.62 -9.53 -4.22
C VAL A 272 7.68 -10.38 -2.95
N LYS A 273 6.88 -10.06 -1.93
CA LYS A 273 6.82 -10.81 -0.68
C LYS A 273 6.31 -12.23 -0.88
N TYR A 274 5.39 -12.43 -1.83
CA TYR A 274 4.92 -13.76 -2.22
C TYR A 274 5.99 -14.52 -3.02
N LEU A 275 6.63 -13.88 -4.00
CA LEU A 275 7.71 -14.48 -4.80
C LEU A 275 8.88 -14.95 -3.91
N MET A 276 9.22 -14.19 -2.87
CA MET A 276 10.25 -14.54 -1.88
C MET A 276 10.06 -15.92 -1.24
N LYS A 277 8.83 -16.46 -1.17
CA LYS A 277 8.59 -17.83 -0.65
C LYS A 277 9.31 -18.90 -1.45
N SER A 278 9.64 -18.62 -2.72
CA SER A 278 10.43 -19.50 -3.60
C SER A 278 11.93 -19.18 -3.60
N CYS A 279 12.35 -18.11 -2.92
CA CYS A 279 13.74 -17.67 -2.85
C CYS A 279 14.39 -18.18 -1.56
N LYS A 280 15.37 -19.07 -1.66
CA LYS A 280 16.10 -19.55 -0.48
C LYS A 280 16.81 -18.37 0.20
N ASN A 281 16.66 -18.29 1.52
CA ASN A 281 17.31 -17.30 2.40
C ASN A 281 16.84 -15.85 2.29
N LEU A 282 15.86 -15.52 1.45
CA LEU A 282 15.31 -14.16 1.37
C LEU A 282 14.11 -14.02 2.31
N LYS A 283 14.24 -13.19 3.36
CA LYS A 283 13.18 -13.00 4.39
C LYS A 283 13.19 -11.57 4.94
N GLY A 284 12.13 -11.20 5.65
CA GLY A 284 12.05 -9.90 6.31
C GLY A 284 11.21 -8.84 5.58
N GLY A 285 11.19 -7.61 6.11
CA GLY A 285 10.50 -6.47 5.49
C GLY A 285 11.24 -5.95 4.25
N LEU A 286 10.62 -5.01 3.51
CA LEU A 286 11.19 -4.46 2.26
C LEU A 286 12.62 -3.95 2.43
N GLN A 287 12.88 -3.22 3.51
CA GLN A 287 14.22 -2.71 3.82
C GLN A 287 15.24 -3.83 4.08
N GLU A 288 14.88 -4.87 4.84
CA GLU A 288 15.76 -6.01 5.12
C GLU A 288 16.04 -6.83 3.86
N VAL A 289 15.06 -6.93 2.96
CA VAL A 289 15.18 -7.58 1.65
C VAL A 289 16.10 -6.77 0.74
N ALA A 290 15.96 -5.45 0.71
CA ALA A 290 16.85 -4.58 -0.05
C ALA A 290 18.32 -4.72 0.41
N GLU A 291 18.56 -4.81 1.72
CA GLU A 291 19.90 -5.05 2.27
C GLU A 291 20.47 -6.41 1.85
N GLN A 292 19.65 -7.47 1.88
CA GLN A 292 20.05 -8.81 1.41
C GLN A 292 20.32 -8.88 -0.10
N LEU A 293 19.66 -8.02 -0.89
CA LEU A 293 19.85 -7.88 -2.33
C LEU A 293 20.92 -6.82 -2.70
N GLU A 294 21.59 -6.25 -1.70
CA GLU A 294 22.60 -5.20 -1.85
C GLU A 294 22.09 -3.95 -2.60
N LEU A 295 20.82 -3.61 -2.39
CA LEU A 295 20.15 -2.46 -3.00
C LEU A 295 20.25 -1.23 -2.11
N LYS A 296 20.61 -0.10 -2.71
CA LYS A 296 20.63 1.20 -2.04
C LYS A 296 19.29 1.91 -2.23
N ARG A 297 18.63 2.25 -1.12
CA ARG A 297 17.43 3.10 -1.12
C ARG A 297 17.76 4.50 -1.66
N ILE A 298 16.81 5.03 -2.44
CA ILE A 298 16.81 6.40 -2.95
C ILE A 298 15.52 7.07 -2.45
N GLY A 299 15.67 8.21 -1.77
CA GLY A 299 14.57 8.90 -1.11
C GLY A 299 14.35 8.48 0.35
N PRO A 300 13.41 9.14 1.05
CA PRO A 300 13.11 8.91 2.47
C PRO A 300 12.46 7.54 2.71
N GLN A 301 12.74 6.88 3.83
CA GLN A 301 12.13 5.59 4.17
C GLN A 301 10.74 5.79 4.80
N HIS A 302 9.78 4.91 4.47
CA HIS A 302 8.35 5.05 4.85
C HIS A 302 7.71 6.29 4.23
N GLN A 303 7.99 6.43 2.93
CA GLN A 303 7.24 7.30 2.05
C GLN A 303 7.02 6.53 0.75
N ALA A 304 5.76 6.52 0.30
CA ALA A 304 5.30 5.62 -0.74
C ALA A 304 6.13 5.72 -2.04
N GLY A 305 6.60 6.92 -2.41
CA GLY A 305 7.46 7.10 -3.58
C GLY A 305 8.79 6.35 -3.48
N SER A 306 9.53 6.54 -2.39
CA SER A 306 10.80 5.85 -2.15
C SER A 306 10.63 4.34 -1.98
N ASP A 307 9.56 3.92 -1.30
CA ASP A 307 9.25 2.51 -1.11
C ASP A 307 8.81 1.82 -2.40
N SER A 308 7.99 2.45 -3.25
CA SER A 308 7.66 1.94 -4.60
C SER A 308 8.89 1.80 -5.50
N LEU A 309 9.82 2.76 -5.45
CA LEU A 309 11.09 2.68 -6.18
C LEU A 309 11.96 1.51 -5.70
N LEU A 310 12.05 1.31 -4.39
CA LEU A 310 12.80 0.20 -3.81
C LEU A 310 12.14 -1.16 -4.11
N THR A 311 10.80 -1.22 -4.12
CA THR A 311 10.03 -2.39 -4.52
C THR A 311 10.32 -2.79 -5.97
N GLY A 312 10.35 -1.83 -6.89
CA GLY A 312 10.73 -2.07 -8.29
C GLY A 312 12.15 -2.61 -8.41
N ALA A 313 13.11 -1.98 -7.73
CA ALA A 313 14.50 -2.43 -7.72
C ALA A 313 14.64 -3.85 -7.13
N ALA A 314 13.94 -4.14 -6.04
CA ALA A 314 13.91 -5.46 -5.41
C ALA A 314 13.34 -6.52 -6.33
N PHE A 315 12.24 -6.24 -7.03
CA PHE A 315 11.65 -7.16 -8.00
C PHE A 315 12.65 -7.54 -9.10
N PHE A 316 13.22 -6.56 -9.80
CA PHE A 316 14.12 -6.85 -10.93
C PHE A 316 15.41 -7.54 -10.47
N LYS A 317 15.96 -7.16 -9.31
CA LYS A 317 17.15 -7.82 -8.75
C LYS A 317 16.85 -9.26 -8.34
N MET A 318 15.70 -9.49 -7.72
CA MET A 318 15.25 -10.83 -7.34
C MET A 318 14.98 -11.70 -8.58
N ARG A 319 14.36 -11.13 -9.62
CA ARG A 319 14.09 -11.82 -10.90
C ARG A 319 15.37 -12.30 -11.57
N GLU A 320 16.40 -11.44 -11.62
CA GLU A 320 17.73 -11.78 -12.11
C GLU A 320 18.34 -12.95 -11.30
N MET A 321 18.35 -12.83 -9.96
CA MET A 321 19.11 -13.75 -9.10
C MET A 321 18.45 -15.12 -8.88
N PHE A 322 17.12 -15.18 -8.83
CA PHE A 322 16.39 -16.38 -8.37
C PHE A 322 15.48 -16.99 -9.44
N PHE A 323 15.24 -16.28 -10.54
CA PHE A 323 14.24 -16.67 -11.53
C PHE A 323 14.77 -16.65 -12.98
N GLU A 324 16.09 -16.55 -13.18
CA GLU A 324 16.70 -16.61 -14.52
C GLU A 324 16.06 -15.60 -15.50
N ASP A 325 15.78 -14.39 -15.00
CA ASP A 325 15.09 -13.30 -15.71
C ASP A 325 13.65 -13.61 -16.18
N ASN A 326 13.04 -14.71 -15.72
CA ASN A 326 11.71 -15.14 -16.15
C ASN A 326 10.80 -15.55 -14.97
N ILE A 327 9.65 -14.89 -14.82
CA ILE A 327 8.65 -15.24 -13.80
C ILE A 327 7.58 -16.12 -14.45
N ASP A 328 7.23 -17.22 -13.79
CA ASP A 328 6.11 -18.08 -14.20
C ASP A 328 4.76 -17.46 -13.78
N ASP A 329 4.06 -16.87 -14.74
CA ASP A 329 2.75 -16.24 -14.55
C ASP A 329 1.74 -17.18 -13.88
N ALA A 330 1.68 -18.45 -14.30
CA ALA A 330 0.71 -19.41 -13.77
C ALA A 330 0.89 -19.66 -12.26
N LYS A 331 2.10 -19.46 -11.76
CA LYS A 331 2.47 -19.70 -10.37
C LYS A 331 2.43 -18.45 -9.49
N TYR A 332 2.78 -17.29 -10.06
CA TYR A 332 3.05 -16.08 -9.27
C TYR A 332 2.08 -14.92 -9.57
N CYS A 333 1.52 -14.84 -10.78
CA CYS A 333 0.67 -13.73 -11.15
C CYS A 333 -0.62 -13.70 -10.32
N GLY A 334 -1.00 -12.51 -9.84
CA GLY A 334 -2.23 -12.25 -9.11
C GLY A 334 -2.21 -12.66 -7.63
N HIS A 335 -1.17 -13.34 -7.15
CA HIS A 335 -1.10 -13.79 -5.77
C HIS A 335 -0.62 -12.67 -4.84
N LEU A 336 -1.43 -12.34 -3.83
CA LEU A 336 -1.08 -11.38 -2.78
C LEU A 336 -0.60 -12.12 -1.53
N TYR A 337 0.47 -11.63 -0.89
CA TYR A 337 0.97 -12.27 0.32
C TYR A 337 -0.08 -12.22 1.45
N GLY A 338 -0.38 -13.38 2.02
CA GLY A 338 -1.34 -13.51 3.13
C GLY A 338 -2.81 -13.60 2.70
N LEU A 339 -3.14 -13.52 1.41
CA LEU A 339 -4.53 -13.57 0.94
C LEU A 339 -4.70 -14.61 -0.18
N GLY A 340 -5.94 -14.99 -0.47
CA GLY A 340 -6.34 -15.70 -1.68
C GLY A 340 -5.96 -17.18 -1.75
N THR A 341 -5.43 -17.78 -0.68
CA THR A 341 -4.95 -19.19 -0.74
C THR A 341 -6.07 -20.16 -1.15
N SER A 342 -7.31 -19.93 -0.72
CA SER A 342 -8.50 -20.70 -1.13
C SER A 342 -8.94 -20.42 -2.57
N TYR A 343 -8.80 -19.17 -3.02
CA TYR A 343 -9.24 -18.71 -4.34
C TYR A 343 -8.42 -19.33 -5.48
N PHE A 344 -7.09 -19.35 -5.35
CA PHE A 344 -6.21 -19.92 -6.39
C PHE A 344 -6.20 -21.46 -6.40
N VAL A 345 -6.45 -22.11 -5.27
CA VAL A 345 -6.57 -23.58 -5.20
C VAL A 345 -7.85 -24.08 -5.91
N ASN A 346 -8.96 -23.36 -5.77
CA ASN A 346 -10.21 -23.70 -6.43
C ASN A 346 -10.26 -23.26 -7.92
N GLY A 347 -9.48 -22.24 -8.31
CA GLY A 347 -9.38 -21.79 -9.70
C GLY A 347 -8.68 -22.79 -10.63
N ASN A 348 -7.64 -23.48 -10.15
CA ASN A 348 -6.91 -24.49 -10.94
C ASN A 348 -7.73 -25.78 -11.18
N SER A 349 -8.75 -26.06 -10.37
CA SER A 349 -9.60 -27.24 -10.57
C SER A 349 -10.73 -27.02 -11.58
N ALA A 350 -11.01 -25.75 -11.95
CA ALA A 350 -12.05 -25.41 -12.92
C ALA A 350 -11.55 -25.39 -14.39
N LEU A 351 -10.25 -25.19 -14.61
CA LEU A 351 -9.68 -25.02 -15.96
C LEU A 351 -9.21 -26.34 -16.61
N GLU A 352 -9.00 -27.43 -15.85
CA GLU A 352 -8.58 -28.73 -16.43
C GLU A 352 -9.74 -29.62 -16.93
N ASN A 353 -11.01 -29.26 -16.69
CA ASN A 353 -12.16 -30.13 -16.99
C ASN A 353 -12.96 -29.77 -18.26
N ASN A 354 -12.49 -28.86 -19.11
CA ASN A 354 -13.26 -28.42 -20.28
C ASN A 354 -12.59 -28.55 -21.65
N GLU A 355 -11.48 -29.28 -21.75
CA GLU A 355 -10.91 -29.69 -23.04
C GLU A 355 -10.74 -31.21 -23.09
N ASN A 356 -11.83 -31.94 -23.35
CA ASN A 356 -11.82 -33.17 -24.15
C ASN A 356 -13.23 -33.74 -24.31
N SER A 357 -14.02 -33.15 -25.19
CA SER A 357 -15.00 -33.91 -25.97
C SER A 357 -15.38 -33.09 -27.19
N VAL A 358 -14.86 -33.47 -28.37
CA VAL A 358 -15.65 -33.80 -29.57
C VAL A 358 -14.73 -33.94 -30.79
N THR A 359 -14.68 -35.19 -31.29
CA THR A 359 -14.44 -35.69 -32.65
C THR A 359 -13.07 -35.58 -33.32
N SER A 360 -12.51 -36.76 -33.66
CA SER A 360 -12.05 -36.99 -35.03
C SER A 360 -12.20 -38.46 -35.44
N THR A 361 -12.89 -38.64 -36.56
CA THR A 361 -13.01 -39.84 -37.39
C THR A 361 -11.67 -40.15 -38.07
N THR A 362 -11.24 -41.40 -38.00
CA THR A 362 -10.01 -41.90 -38.66
C THR A 362 -10.36 -42.62 -39.96
N PRO A 363 -9.63 -42.42 -41.06
CA PRO A 363 -9.62 -43.37 -42.16
C PRO A 363 -8.27 -44.09 -42.28
N SER A 364 -8.37 -45.26 -42.92
CA SER A 364 -7.31 -46.04 -43.59
C SER A 364 -6.34 -46.86 -42.73
N ASN A 365 -6.42 -48.18 -42.90
CA ASN A 365 -5.21 -48.95 -43.18
C ASN A 365 -5.55 -50.18 -44.03
N GLY A 366 -4.87 -50.29 -45.18
CA GLY A 366 -4.87 -51.48 -46.02
C GLY A 366 -3.45 -51.98 -46.17
N ASN A 367 -3.18 -53.18 -45.67
CA ASN A 367 -2.58 -54.27 -46.46
C ASN A 367 -2.58 -55.56 -45.64
N GLY A 368 -2.99 -56.66 -46.27
CA GLY A 368 -3.14 -57.96 -45.63
C GLY A 368 -1.86 -58.79 -45.58
N ASN A 369 -1.86 -59.79 -44.70
CA ASN A 369 -1.43 -61.12 -45.09
C ASN A 369 -2.08 -62.19 -44.18
N SER A 370 -2.40 -63.32 -44.80
CA SER A 370 -3.19 -64.46 -44.30
C SER A 370 -2.47 -65.31 -43.24
N SER A 371 -3.22 -65.93 -42.31
CA SER A 371 -3.49 -67.39 -42.27
C SER A 371 -3.93 -67.92 -40.88
N ASN A 372 -5.11 -68.56 -40.87
CA ASN A 372 -5.60 -69.73 -40.13
C ASN A 372 -5.38 -69.98 -38.62
N GLY A 373 -6.48 -70.41 -37.96
CA GLY A 373 -6.50 -71.32 -36.79
C GLY A 373 -7.28 -70.79 -35.58
N SER A 374 -8.62 -70.85 -35.57
CA SER A 374 -9.45 -71.93 -35.01
C SER A 374 -9.78 -71.82 -33.50
N GLN A 375 -11.10 -71.83 -33.25
CA GLN A 375 -11.85 -72.31 -32.07
C GLN A 375 -12.29 -71.31 -30.98
N THR A 376 -13.61 -71.17 -30.95
CA THR A 376 -14.54 -70.53 -30.02
C THR A 376 -14.99 -71.49 -28.93
N ALA A 377 -15.21 -71.00 -27.69
CA ALA A 377 -16.21 -71.54 -26.77
C ALA A 377 -16.69 -70.45 -25.76
N PRO A 378 -18.01 -70.27 -25.54
CA PRO A 378 -18.58 -69.30 -24.60
C PRO A 378 -18.97 -69.94 -23.23
N PRO A 379 -19.33 -69.14 -22.20
CA PRO A 379 -19.62 -69.64 -20.85
C PRO A 379 -21.08 -70.13 -20.69
N PRO A 380 -21.38 -71.01 -19.72
CA PRO A 380 -22.74 -71.45 -19.43
C PRO A 380 -23.44 -70.60 -18.35
N ALA A 381 -24.76 -70.54 -18.46
CA ALA A 381 -25.73 -70.23 -17.40
C ALA A 381 -26.75 -71.40 -17.34
N PRO A 382 -27.77 -71.38 -16.47
CA PRO A 382 -27.76 -71.54 -15.01
C PRO A 382 -28.47 -72.85 -14.58
N SER A 383 -28.40 -73.22 -13.30
CA SER A 383 -29.23 -74.29 -12.72
C SER A 383 -30.10 -73.76 -11.58
N SER A 384 -31.41 -73.91 -11.76
CA SER A 384 -32.47 -73.79 -10.76
C SER A 384 -32.59 -75.05 -9.90
N SER A 385 -32.78 -74.86 -8.59
CA SER A 385 -33.68 -75.65 -7.74
C SER A 385 -33.88 -74.92 -6.41
#